data_AF-A0A0C9Z859-F1
#
_entry.id   AF-A0A0C9Z859-F1
#
_cell.length_a   1.000
_cell.length_b   1.000
_cell.length_c   1.000
_cell.angle_alpha   90.00
_cell.angle_beta   90.00
_cell.angle_gamma   90.00
#
_symmetry.space_group_name_H-M   'P 1'
#
loop_
_entity.id
_entity.type
_entity.pdbx_description
1 polymer ?
#
loop_
_entity_poly.entity_id
_entity_poly.type
_entity_poly.pdbx_seq_one_letter_code
_entity_poly.pdbx_strand_id
1 'polypeptide(L)'
;SLVSTSASFLVSSSPLHSSSQFPRYIPASISPSRKRKSELLDFEPETQREWALQQGLVAAHEREAAQKAMMGGMQSTIILQGMYCDSLHGQLTAQEEAKNNSKKRGKLMGNGLPCYLSGDAFYTRVVDHEKAAADEEVAKQARKEGREQCAAVLEEWKKTEEARKKRNR
;
A
#
# COMPACT_ATOMS: atom_id res chain seq x y z
N SER A 1 -2.59 30.27 1.49
CA SER A 1 -1.94 29.55 0.37
C SER A 1 -1.67 28.12 0.78
N LEU A 2 -2.01 27.12 -0.06
CA LEU A 2 -1.80 25.69 0.19
C LEU A 2 -0.31 25.32 0.34
N VAL A 3 0.59 26.14 -0.20
CA VAL A 3 2.05 25.97 -0.10
C VAL A 3 2.54 25.95 1.35
N SER A 4 1.81 26.59 2.27
CA SER A 4 2.22 26.73 3.68
C SER A 4 1.58 25.69 4.61
N THR A 5 0.84 24.70 4.10
CA THR A 5 0.18 23.67 4.90
C THR A 5 0.85 22.31 4.72
N SER A 6 0.42 21.30 5.48
CA SER A 6 0.87 19.91 5.30
C SER A 6 0.53 19.33 3.92
N ALA A 7 -0.41 19.96 3.19
CA ALA A 7 -0.81 19.58 1.85
C ALA A 7 0.00 20.30 0.74
N SER A 8 1.12 20.95 1.08
CA SER A 8 1.98 21.65 0.12
C SER A 8 2.50 20.75 -1.01
N PHE A 9 2.64 19.44 -0.74
CA PHE A 9 3.02 18.44 -1.72
C PHE A 9 2.03 18.31 -2.89
N LEU A 10 0.78 18.74 -2.74
CA LEU A 10 -0.21 18.73 -3.83
C LEU A 10 0.06 19.80 -4.91
N VAL A 11 0.81 20.85 -4.57
CA VAL A 11 1.12 21.98 -5.46
C VAL A 11 2.62 22.00 -5.80
N SER A 12 3.42 21.20 -5.11
CA SER A 12 4.86 21.07 -5.37
C SER A 12 5.12 20.19 -6.59
N SER A 13 6.10 20.56 -7.40
CA SER A 13 6.64 19.73 -8.48
C SER A 13 7.58 18.62 -7.98
N SER A 14 7.82 18.54 -6.67
CA SER A 14 8.68 17.52 -6.06
C SER A 14 7.97 16.17 -5.96
N PRO A 15 8.70 15.05 -6.11
CA PRO A 15 8.12 13.72 -5.92
C PRO A 15 7.52 13.54 -4.52
N LEU A 16 6.45 12.75 -4.43
CA LEU A 16 5.84 12.37 -3.16
C LEU A 16 6.83 11.56 -2.31
N HIS A 17 6.86 11.86 -1.02
CA HIS A 17 7.67 11.16 -0.02
C HIS A 17 6.76 10.40 0.97
N SER A 18 7.28 9.37 1.63
CA SER A 18 6.53 8.63 2.66
C SER A 18 6.01 9.53 3.80
N SER A 19 6.68 10.64 4.09
CA SER A 19 6.29 11.61 5.11
C SER A 19 5.13 12.54 4.71
N SER A 20 4.66 12.47 3.46
CA SER A 20 3.55 13.30 2.97
C SER A 20 2.24 12.84 3.63
N GLN A 21 1.57 13.74 4.35
CA GLN A 21 0.33 13.41 5.06
C GLN A 21 -0.89 13.66 4.18
N PHE A 22 -1.55 12.58 3.76
CA PHE A 22 -2.80 12.69 3.01
C PHE A 22 -3.99 12.87 3.96
N PRO A 23 -4.98 13.70 3.59
CA PRO A 23 -6.21 13.83 4.35
C PRO A 23 -6.94 12.49 4.37
N ARG A 24 -7.20 11.95 5.57
CA ARG A 24 -8.03 10.76 5.74
C ARG A 24 -9.49 11.12 5.61
N TYR A 25 -10.18 10.47 4.69
CA TYR A 25 -11.62 10.55 4.59
C TYR A 25 -12.27 9.63 5.63
N ILE A 26 -13.21 10.18 6.40
CA ILE A 26 -14.06 9.42 7.31
C ILE A 26 -15.41 9.28 6.63
N PRO A 27 -15.80 8.07 6.17
CA PRO A 27 -17.09 7.88 5.53
C PRO A 27 -18.23 8.16 6.50
N ALA A 28 -19.24 8.87 6.02
CA ALA A 28 -20.45 9.10 6.78
C ALA A 28 -21.28 7.82 6.83
N SER A 29 -21.89 7.51 7.97
CA SER A 29 -22.81 6.37 8.07
C SER A 29 -24.02 6.58 7.14
N ILE A 30 -24.19 5.66 6.18
CA ILE A 30 -25.38 5.62 5.33
C ILE A 30 -26.43 4.79 6.06
N SER A 31 -27.46 5.44 6.59
CA SER A 31 -28.60 4.75 7.20
C SER A 31 -29.28 3.82 6.18
N PRO A 32 -29.82 2.67 6.60
CA PRO A 32 -30.59 1.79 5.72
C PRO A 32 -31.69 2.53 4.96
N SER A 33 -31.93 2.13 3.70
CA SER A 33 -32.99 2.69 2.85
C SER A 33 -34.36 2.20 3.31
N ARG A 34 -34.87 2.77 4.40
CA ARG A 34 -36.25 2.54 4.84
C ARG A 34 -37.17 3.54 4.12
N LYS A 35 -38.09 3.03 3.31
CA LYS A 35 -39.16 3.83 2.71
C LYS A 35 -40.07 4.34 3.83
N ARG A 36 -39.85 5.57 4.29
CA ARG A 36 -40.67 6.19 5.35
C ARG A 36 -42.08 6.41 4.81
N LYS A 37 -43.09 6.03 5.59
CA LYS A 37 -44.51 6.18 5.23
C LYS A 37 -44.89 5.43 3.94
N SER A 38 -44.25 4.29 3.67
CA SER A 38 -44.60 3.43 2.53
C SER A 38 -46.06 2.99 2.54
N GLU A 39 -46.64 2.86 3.72
CA GLU A 39 -48.05 2.55 3.96
C GLU A 39 -49.01 3.52 3.23
N LEU A 40 -48.58 4.77 2.98
CA LEU A 40 -49.39 5.76 2.25
C LEU A 40 -49.56 5.43 0.76
N LEU A 41 -48.75 4.52 0.22
CA LEU A 41 -48.87 4.05 -1.16
C LEU A 41 -49.86 2.88 -1.31
N ASP A 42 -50.29 2.29 -0.20
CA ASP A 42 -51.21 1.14 -0.22
C ASP A 42 -52.69 1.58 -0.30
N PHE A 43 -52.98 2.86 -0.05
CA PHE A 43 -54.33 3.43 -0.14
C PHE A 43 -54.69 3.81 -1.57
N GLU A 44 -55.93 3.56 -1.96
CA GLU A 44 -56.48 4.07 -3.22
C GLU A 44 -56.83 5.56 -3.05
N PRO A 45 -56.27 6.48 -3.86
CA PRO A 45 -56.53 7.90 -3.72
C PRO A 45 -57.95 8.24 -4.19
N GLU A 46 -58.71 8.93 -3.35
CA GLU A 46 -60.09 9.34 -3.66
C GLU A 46 -60.13 10.70 -4.38
N THR A 47 -59.11 11.53 -4.15
CA THR A 47 -59.00 12.87 -4.73
C THR A 47 -57.78 13.02 -5.64
N GLN A 48 -57.88 13.93 -6.61
CA GLN A 48 -56.76 14.27 -7.50
C GLN A 48 -55.52 14.77 -6.72
N ARG A 49 -55.74 15.43 -5.58
CA ARG A 49 -54.66 15.92 -4.72
C ARG A 49 -53.91 14.77 -4.07
N GLU A 50 -54.61 13.75 -3.56
CA GLU A 50 -53.99 12.57 -2.96
C GLU A 50 -53.19 11.79 -3.99
N TRP A 51 -53.72 11.62 -5.20
CA TRP A 51 -52.99 11.00 -6.31
C TRP A 51 -51.68 11.76 -6.60
N ALA A 52 -51.73 13.09 -6.67
CA ALA A 52 -50.53 13.90 -6.90
C ALA A 52 -49.51 13.79 -5.75
N LEU A 53 -49.97 13.68 -4.50
CA LEU A 53 -49.11 13.48 -3.34
C LEU A 53 -48.46 12.08 -3.34
N GLN A 54 -49.20 11.03 -3.69
CA GLN A 54 -48.66 9.67 -3.82
C GLN A 54 -47.59 9.60 -4.93
N GLN A 55 -47.86 10.21 -6.09
CA GLN A 55 -46.87 10.31 -7.17
C GLN A 55 -45.61 11.06 -6.71
N GLY A 56 -45.78 12.16 -5.98
CA GLY A 56 -44.66 12.89 -5.37
C GLY A 56 -43.86 12.06 -4.37
N LEU A 57 -44.53 11.21 -3.58
CA LEU A 57 -43.90 10.31 -2.62
C LEU A 57 -43.08 9.21 -3.31
N VAL A 58 -43.62 8.60 -4.38
CA VAL A 58 -42.89 7.62 -5.21
C VAL A 58 -41.63 8.25 -5.78
N ALA A 59 -41.75 9.42 -6.43
CA ALA A 59 -40.62 10.12 -7.01
C ALA A 59 -39.58 10.54 -5.95
N ALA A 60 -40.01 10.89 -4.74
CA ALA A 60 -39.11 11.19 -3.64
C ALA A 60 -38.35 9.95 -3.16
N HIS A 61 -39.03 8.80 -3.03
CA HIS A 61 -38.38 7.53 -2.66
C HIS A 61 -37.35 7.08 -3.69
N GLU A 62 -37.67 7.17 -4.99
CA GLU A 62 -36.74 6.84 -6.07
C GLU A 62 -35.51 7.75 -6.04
N ARG A 63 -35.71 9.06 -5.84
CA ARG A 63 -34.62 10.02 -5.75
C ARG A 63 -33.71 9.75 -4.54
N GLU A 64 -34.30 9.48 -3.38
CA GLU A 64 -33.53 9.14 -2.17
C GLU A 64 -32.74 7.84 -2.39
N ALA A 65 -33.35 6.83 -2.99
CA ALA A 65 -32.68 5.57 -3.30
C ALA A 65 -31.48 5.77 -4.25
N ALA A 66 -31.67 6.56 -5.32
CA ALA A 66 -30.61 6.88 -6.26
C ALA A 66 -29.47 7.67 -5.61
N GLN A 67 -29.78 8.67 -4.77
CA GLN A 67 -28.78 9.45 -4.05
C GLN A 67 -27.98 8.59 -3.06
N LYS A 68 -28.65 7.70 -2.31
CA LYS A 68 -27.99 6.76 -1.40
C LYS A 68 -27.07 5.79 -2.14
N ALA A 69 -27.52 5.26 -3.28
CA ALA A 69 -26.70 4.38 -4.11
C ALA A 69 -25.45 5.11 -4.63
N MET A 70 -25.60 6.34 -5.14
CA MET A 70 -24.49 7.17 -5.60
C MET A 70 -23.49 7.47 -4.47
N MET A 71 -23.99 7.86 -3.29
CA MET A 71 -23.14 8.12 -2.12
C MET A 71 -22.40 6.86 -1.68
N GLY A 72 -23.06 5.70 -1.67
CA GLY A 72 -22.43 4.42 -1.36
C GLY A 72 -21.31 4.07 -2.35
N GLY A 73 -21.53 4.30 -3.64
CA GLY A 73 -20.50 4.17 -4.67
C GLY A 73 -19.31 5.09 -4.42
N MET A 74 -19.56 6.38 -4.17
CA MET A 74 -18.51 7.37 -3.91
C MET A 74 -17.68 7.03 -2.67
N GLN A 75 -18.34 6.67 -1.55
CA GLN A 75 -17.63 6.26 -0.33
C GLN A 75 -16.79 5.01 -0.57
N SER A 76 -17.32 4.02 -1.30
CA SER A 76 -16.59 2.79 -1.62
C SER A 76 -15.33 3.10 -2.44
N THR A 77 -15.43 3.96 -3.46
CA THR A 77 -14.27 4.38 -4.25
C THR A 77 -13.23 5.09 -3.39
N ILE A 78 -13.63 5.99 -2.50
CA ILE A 78 -12.70 6.70 -1.62
C ILE A 78 -12.00 5.73 -0.66
N ILE A 79 -12.72 4.76 -0.09
CA ILE A 79 -12.12 3.74 0.79
C ILE A 79 -11.07 2.93 0.03
N LEU A 80 -11.40 2.46 -1.18
CA LEU A 80 -10.47 1.70 -2.01
C LEU A 80 -9.23 2.53 -2.40
N GLN A 81 -9.42 3.80 -2.73
CA GLN A 81 -8.31 4.74 -2.99
C GLN A 81 -7.44 4.93 -1.75
N GLY A 82 -8.05 5.08 -0.56
CA GLY A 82 -7.34 5.17 0.71
C GLY A 82 -6.47 3.94 0.96
N MET A 83 -7.02 2.74 0.80
CA MET A 83 -6.28 1.48 0.94
C MET A 83 -5.12 1.38 -0.06
N TYR A 84 -5.33 1.81 -1.29
CA TYR A 84 -4.29 1.84 -2.31
C TYR A 84 -3.18 2.83 -1.96
N CYS A 85 -3.53 4.04 -1.51
CA CYS A 85 -2.57 5.03 -1.03
C CYS A 85 -1.77 4.52 0.16
N ASP A 86 -2.39 3.82 1.12
CA ASP A 86 -1.67 3.22 2.26
C ASP A 86 -0.65 2.17 1.80
N SER A 87 -1.00 1.35 0.81
CA SER A 87 -0.10 0.38 0.20
C SER A 87 1.09 1.07 -0.52
N LEU A 88 0.80 2.10 -1.31
CA LEU A 88 1.83 2.91 -1.96
C LEU A 88 2.76 3.58 -0.95
N HIS A 89 2.22 4.09 0.15
CA HIS A 89 3.01 4.63 1.25
C HIS A 89 3.96 3.59 1.82
N GLY A 90 3.47 2.38 2.11
CA GLY A 90 4.33 1.30 2.61
C GLY A 90 5.48 0.99 1.66
N GLN A 91 5.21 0.96 0.34
CA GLN A 91 6.23 0.73 -0.68
C GLN A 91 7.25 1.89 -0.75
N LEU A 92 6.78 3.14 -0.69
CA LEU A 92 7.65 4.32 -0.65
C LEU A 92 8.56 4.30 0.58
N THR A 93 8.00 4.05 1.76
CA THR A 93 8.77 3.93 3.01
C THR A 93 9.84 2.85 2.88
N ALA A 94 9.48 1.64 2.42
CA ALA A 94 10.44 0.56 2.23
C ALA A 94 11.53 0.91 1.21
N GLN A 95 11.18 1.58 0.11
CA GLN A 95 12.14 2.00 -0.89
C GLN A 95 13.11 3.07 -0.35
N GLU A 96 12.59 4.04 0.38
CA GLU A 96 13.37 5.13 0.97
C GLU A 96 14.29 4.60 2.07
N GLU A 97 13.80 3.70 2.92
CA GLU A 97 14.60 2.99 3.92
C GLU A 97 15.67 2.11 3.28
N ALA A 98 15.35 1.35 2.24
CA ALA A 98 16.33 0.55 1.50
C ALA A 98 17.42 1.42 0.87
N LYS A 99 17.07 2.57 0.30
CA LYS A 99 18.04 3.57 -0.22
C LYS A 99 18.89 4.17 0.91
N ASN A 100 18.31 4.41 2.08
CA ASN A 100 19.04 4.96 3.22
C ASN A 100 19.97 3.92 3.83
N ASN A 101 19.54 2.66 3.91
CA ASN A 101 20.32 1.55 4.45
C ASN A 101 21.45 1.15 3.50
N SER A 102 21.22 1.18 2.18
CA SER A 102 22.30 0.92 1.20
C SER A 102 23.42 1.97 1.29
N LYS A 103 23.08 3.25 1.49
CA LYS A 103 24.06 4.33 1.74
C LYS A 103 24.83 4.17 3.04
N LYS A 104 24.30 3.41 4.00
CA LYS A 104 24.96 3.11 5.29
C LYS A 104 25.76 1.81 5.24
N ARG A 105 25.52 0.95 4.24
CA ARG A 105 26.20 -0.34 4.12
C ARG A 105 27.70 -0.14 3.87
N GLY A 106 28.54 -0.80 4.67
CA GLY A 106 30.00 -0.69 4.61
C GLY A 106 30.61 0.53 5.31
N LYS A 107 29.80 1.36 5.98
CA LYS A 107 30.33 2.43 6.85
C LYS A 107 30.57 1.89 8.25
N LEU A 108 31.80 2.07 8.75
CA LEU A 108 32.18 1.77 10.13
C LEU A 108 31.25 2.45 11.17
N MET A 109 30.84 3.68 10.88
CA MET A 109 29.91 4.48 11.69
C MET A 109 28.69 4.88 10.85
N GLY A 110 27.66 4.05 10.85
CA GLY A 110 26.42 4.28 10.08
C GLY A 110 25.46 5.32 10.68
N ASN A 111 25.77 5.87 11.87
CA ASN A 111 24.93 6.80 12.62
C ASN A 111 25.24 8.29 12.34
N GLY A 112 26.37 8.61 11.71
CA GLY A 112 26.73 9.98 11.35
C GLY A 112 27.11 10.89 12.52
N LEU A 113 27.35 10.34 13.70
CA LEU A 113 27.79 11.11 14.88
C LEU A 113 29.32 11.28 14.90
N PRO A 114 29.84 12.40 15.41
CA PRO A 114 31.28 12.57 15.64
C PRO A 114 31.80 11.49 16.59
N CYS A 115 32.85 10.77 16.18
CA CYS A 115 33.52 9.79 17.01
C CYS A 115 34.97 10.21 17.28
N TYR A 116 35.42 9.98 18.50
CA TYR A 116 36.82 10.17 18.87
C TYR A 116 37.65 9.03 18.27
N LEU A 117 38.47 9.35 17.28
CA LEU A 117 39.18 8.37 16.44
C LEU A 117 40.42 7.75 17.10
N SER A 118 40.83 8.28 18.26
CA SER A 118 42.11 7.94 18.90
C SER A 118 41.95 7.07 20.16
N GLY A 119 40.74 6.61 20.48
CA GLY A 119 40.51 5.72 21.62
C GLY A 119 40.55 4.25 21.22
N ASP A 120 40.97 3.38 22.14
CA ASP A 120 40.98 1.92 21.95
C ASP A 120 39.63 1.37 21.47
N ALA A 121 38.53 1.96 21.94
CA ALA A 121 37.18 1.60 21.51
C ALA A 121 36.93 1.80 20.01
N PHE A 122 37.58 2.80 19.38
CA PHE A 122 37.51 3.00 17.93
C PHE A 122 38.32 1.94 17.20
N TYR A 123 39.53 1.66 17.69
CA TYR A 123 40.40 0.64 17.11
C TYR A 123 39.75 -0.75 17.13
N THR A 124 39.22 -1.19 18.27
CA THR A 124 38.49 -2.46 18.38
C THR A 124 37.35 -2.55 17.38
N ARG A 125 36.62 -1.44 17.18
CA ARG A 125 35.51 -1.39 16.25
C ARG A 125 35.93 -1.47 14.78
N VAL A 126 37.08 -0.90 14.42
CA VAL A 126 37.68 -1.07 13.07
C VAL A 126 38.02 -2.53 12.83
N VAL A 127 38.71 -3.16 13.78
CA VAL A 127 39.13 -4.57 13.70
C VAL A 127 37.90 -5.49 13.55
N ASP A 128 36.87 -5.27 14.35
CA ASP A 128 35.63 -6.07 14.27
C ASP A 128 34.90 -5.86 12.94
N HIS A 129 34.88 -4.64 12.41
CA HIS A 129 34.28 -4.34 11.11
C HIS A 129 35.03 -5.01 9.96
N GLU A 130 36.37 -5.02 9.98
CA GLU A 130 37.19 -5.70 8.96
C GLU A 130 36.98 -7.21 9.00
N LYS A 131 36.95 -7.82 10.19
CA LYS A 131 36.63 -9.24 10.35
C LYS A 131 35.23 -9.57 9.80
N ALA A 132 34.23 -8.79 10.20
CA ALA A 132 32.86 -8.98 9.72
C ALA A 132 32.76 -8.82 8.18
N ALA A 133 33.50 -7.89 7.59
CA ALA A 133 33.54 -7.72 6.14
C ALA A 133 34.19 -8.92 5.43
N ALA A 134 35.28 -9.46 5.98
CA ALA A 134 35.93 -10.66 5.45
C ALA A 134 34.98 -11.88 5.53
N ASP A 135 34.33 -12.08 6.67
CA ASP A 135 33.36 -13.16 6.88
C ASP A 135 32.16 -13.04 5.93
N GLU A 136 31.68 -11.82 5.67
CA GLU A 136 30.57 -11.56 4.73
C GLU A 136 30.96 -11.91 3.29
N GLU A 137 32.19 -11.62 2.85
CA GLU A 137 32.67 -11.99 1.52
C GLU A 137 32.81 -13.50 1.36
N VAL A 138 33.32 -14.21 2.38
CA VAL A 138 33.36 -15.68 2.39
C VAL A 138 31.93 -16.25 2.29
N ALA A 139 31.00 -15.72 3.08
CA ALA A 139 29.60 -16.16 3.03
C ALA A 139 28.93 -15.86 1.67
N LYS A 140 29.23 -14.72 1.03
CA LYS A 140 28.72 -14.39 -0.31
C LYS A 140 29.23 -15.38 -1.35
N GLN A 141 30.52 -15.70 -1.31
CA GLN A 141 31.14 -16.66 -2.22
C GLN A 141 30.50 -18.05 -2.06
N ALA A 142 30.36 -18.54 -0.83
CA ALA A 142 29.69 -19.82 -0.55
C ALA A 142 28.23 -19.84 -1.05
N ARG A 143 27.48 -18.73 -0.88
CA ARG A 143 26.10 -18.61 -1.42
C ARG A 143 26.06 -18.57 -2.95
N LYS A 144 27.09 -18.04 -3.60
CA LYS A 144 27.19 -18.01 -5.06
C LYS A 144 27.45 -19.42 -5.59
N GLU A 145 28.43 -20.11 -5.02
CA GLU A 145 28.77 -21.50 -5.36
C GLU A 145 27.58 -22.44 -5.13
N GLY A 146 26.89 -22.31 -3.99
CA GLY A 146 25.69 -23.10 -3.72
C GLY A 146 24.56 -22.86 -4.73
N ARG A 147 24.37 -21.61 -5.18
CA ARG A 147 23.37 -21.29 -6.23
C ARG A 147 23.74 -21.89 -7.57
N GLU A 148 25.02 -21.86 -7.94
CA GLU A 148 25.52 -22.46 -9.18
C GLU A 148 25.35 -23.98 -9.17
N GLN A 149 25.65 -24.64 -8.04
CA GLN A 149 25.42 -26.08 -7.86
C GLN A 149 23.94 -26.44 -7.96
N CYS A 150 23.06 -25.72 -7.26
CA CYS A 150 21.62 -25.95 -7.36
C CYS A 150 21.12 -25.77 -8.79
N ALA A 151 21.58 -24.73 -9.50
CA ALA A 151 21.19 -24.50 -10.88
C ALA A 151 21.63 -25.65 -11.80
N ALA A 152 22.84 -26.17 -11.63
CA ALA A 152 23.34 -27.30 -12.41
C ALA A 152 22.49 -28.58 -12.21
N VAL A 153 22.20 -28.94 -10.95
CA VAL A 153 21.36 -30.10 -10.61
C VAL A 153 19.95 -29.95 -11.20
N LEU A 154 19.40 -28.74 -11.14
CA LEU A 154 18.06 -28.45 -11.65
C LEU A 154 17.98 -28.57 -13.18
N GLU A 155 19.04 -28.17 -13.89
CA GLU A 155 19.15 -28.37 -15.34
C GLU A 155 19.28 -29.85 -15.73
N GLU A 156 20.07 -30.64 -15.00
CA GLU A 156 20.15 -32.09 -15.22
C GLU A 156 18.81 -32.79 -14.93
N TRP A 157 18.12 -32.39 -13.87
CA TRP A 157 16.78 -32.90 -13.55
C TRP A 157 15.77 -32.58 -14.65
N LYS A 158 15.78 -31.35 -15.19
CA LYS A 158 14.90 -30.99 -16.32
C LYS A 158 15.13 -31.88 -17.54
N LYS A 159 16.39 -32.14 -17.91
CA LYS A 159 16.75 -33.02 -19.05
C LYS A 159 16.23 -34.45 -18.86
N THR A 160 16.39 -35.00 -17.65
CA THR A 160 15.92 -36.35 -17.34
C THR A 160 14.38 -36.43 -17.30
N GLU A 161 13.70 -35.41 -16.80
CA GLU A 161 12.24 -35.32 -16.85
C GLU A 161 11.70 -35.23 -18.28
N GLU A 162 12.32 -34.41 -19.14
CA GLU A 162 11.92 -34.36 -20.55
C GLU A 162 12.08 -35.71 -21.26
N ALA A 163 13.17 -36.43 -20.99
CA ALA A 163 13.38 -37.78 -21.53
C ALA A 163 12.33 -38.77 -21.01
N ARG A 164 11.96 -38.71 -19.71
CA ARG A 164 10.90 -39.55 -19.13
C ARG A 164 9.54 -39.23 -19.76
N LYS A 165 9.18 -37.96 -19.92
CA LYS A 165 7.93 -37.53 -20.57
C LYS A 165 7.85 -38.00 -22.01
N LYS A 166 8.95 -37.97 -22.77
CA LYS A 166 9.00 -38.50 -24.14
C LYS A 166 8.81 -40.01 -24.20
N ARG A 167 9.27 -40.76 -23.19
CA ARG A 167 9.10 -42.22 -23.10
C ARG A 167 7.68 -42.65 -22.70
N ASN A 168 7.01 -41.86 -21.88
CA ASN A 168 5.63 -42.11 -21.42
C ASN A 168 4.56 -41.55 -22.37
N ARG A 169 4.94 -41.13 -23.57
CA ARG A 169 4.05 -40.64 -24.62
C ARG A 169 3.90 -41.72 -25.69
#